data_AF-A0A2D4LA24-F1
#
_entry.id   AF-A0A2D4LA24-F1
#
_cell.length_a   1.000
_cell.length_b   1.000
_cell.length_c   1.000
_cell.angle_alpha   90.00
_cell.angle_beta   90.00
_cell.angle_gamma   90.00
#
_symmetry.space_group_name_H-M   'P 1'
#
loop_
_entity.id
_entity.type
_entity.pdbx_description
1 polymer ?
#
loop_
_entity_poly.entity_id
_entity_poly.type
_entity_poly.pdbx_seq_one_letter_code
_entity_poly.pdbx_strand_id
1 'polypeptide(L)'
;NIVTSVLLLYAKEEEAFWLLVALCERMLPDYYNTRVVGALVDQGVFEELARDYIPQLYDCMQDLGVISTISLSWFLTLFLSVMPFESAVVVVDCFFYEGIKVIFQLALAVLDANVEKLLNCKDDGEAMTVLGRYLDSVTNKDSTLPPIPHLHSLLSDDIGPYPEVDIFRLIRTSYEKFGTIRADLIEQMRFKQRLKVIQTLEDTTKRNVVRTIVTETSFTIDELEELYALFKAEHLTSCYWGGTSNATDRHDPSLPYLEQYRIDFEQFKGMFTLLFPWACGTHSDVLAARLFRLLDENSDSLINFREFVSGLSAACHGDLTEKLKLLYKMHVLPDPSSDPEEPDSAFEATQYFFEDVTPECTQGRKMFVAVEGRN
;
A
#
# COMPACT_ATOMS: atom_id res chain seq x y z
N ASN A 1 10.12 -18.12 -0.34
CA ASN A 1 11.42 -18.68 0.11
C ASN A 1 11.28 -19.89 1.01
N ILE A 2 10.77 -19.77 2.24
CA ILE A 2 10.64 -20.93 3.16
C ILE A 2 9.79 -22.04 2.53
N VAL A 3 8.55 -21.74 2.14
CA VAL A 3 7.64 -22.71 1.49
C VAL A 3 8.28 -23.32 0.23
N THR A 4 8.82 -22.48 -0.65
CA THR A 4 9.50 -22.91 -1.88
C THR A 4 10.66 -23.88 -1.62
N SER A 5 11.46 -23.62 -0.58
CA SER A 5 12.60 -24.48 -0.24
C SER A 5 12.16 -25.89 0.15
N VAL A 6 11.01 -26.01 0.84
CA VAL A 6 10.43 -27.31 1.20
C VAL A 6 9.88 -28.01 -0.03
N LEU A 7 9.18 -27.30 -0.92
CA LEU A 7 8.66 -27.89 -2.16
C LEU A 7 9.78 -28.50 -3.03
N LEU A 8 10.95 -27.85 -3.08
CA LEU A 8 12.13 -28.34 -3.80
C LEU A 8 12.75 -29.62 -3.21
N LEU A 9 12.44 -29.97 -1.97
CA LEU A 9 12.88 -31.24 -1.36
C LEU A 9 12.08 -32.44 -1.89
N TYR A 10 10.84 -32.21 -2.34
CA TYR A 10 9.90 -33.26 -2.73
C TYR A 10 9.56 -33.27 -4.22
N ALA A 11 9.84 -32.19 -4.94
CA ALA A 11 9.49 -32.03 -6.34
C ALA A 11 10.69 -31.49 -7.15
N LYS A 12 10.70 -31.75 -8.46
CA LYS A 12 11.69 -31.13 -9.36
C LYS A 12 11.45 -29.62 -9.43
N GLU A 13 12.46 -28.86 -9.88
CA GLU A 13 12.39 -27.40 -9.97
C GLU A 13 11.13 -26.87 -10.67
N GLU A 14 10.80 -27.43 -11.84
CA GLU A 14 9.59 -27.03 -12.60
C GLU A 14 8.29 -27.37 -11.85
N GLU A 15 8.23 -28.54 -11.24
CA GLU A 15 7.05 -28.98 -10.47
C GLU A 15 6.87 -28.12 -9.20
N ALA A 16 7.96 -27.82 -8.50
CA ALA A 16 7.98 -26.94 -7.34
C ALA A 16 7.56 -25.51 -7.72
N PHE A 17 7.95 -25.03 -8.90
CA PHE A 17 7.47 -23.75 -9.44
C PHE A 17 5.95 -23.77 -9.63
N TRP A 18 5.40 -24.78 -10.31
CA TRP A 18 3.95 -24.86 -10.52
C TRP A 18 3.15 -25.07 -9.24
N LEU A 19 3.70 -25.80 -8.26
CA LEU A 19 3.13 -25.91 -6.92
C LEU A 19 3.12 -24.55 -6.21
N LEU A 20 4.20 -23.78 -6.31
CA LEU A 20 4.27 -22.43 -5.75
C LEU A 20 3.26 -21.48 -6.40
N VAL A 21 3.12 -21.53 -7.73
CA VAL A 21 2.12 -20.74 -8.47
C VAL A 21 0.70 -21.11 -7.99
N ALA A 22 0.37 -22.40 -7.92
CA ALA A 22 -0.93 -22.85 -7.42
C ALA A 22 -1.18 -22.39 -5.97
N LEU A 23 -0.15 -22.44 -5.12
CA LEU A 23 -0.23 -22.01 -3.73
C LEU A 23 -0.48 -20.50 -3.63
N CYS A 24 0.28 -19.67 -4.35
CA CYS A 24 0.17 -18.21 -4.31
C CYS A 24 -1.09 -17.66 -4.99
N GLU A 25 -1.50 -18.22 -6.12
CA GLU A 25 -2.58 -17.65 -6.93
C GLU A 25 -3.94 -18.26 -6.62
N ARG A 26 -4.00 -19.52 -6.14
CA ARG A 26 -5.26 -20.24 -5.95
C ARG A 26 -5.55 -20.55 -4.48
N MET A 27 -4.57 -21.02 -3.72
CA MET A 27 -4.81 -21.44 -2.33
C MET A 27 -4.72 -20.29 -1.35
N LEU A 28 -3.76 -19.39 -1.54
CA LEU A 28 -3.42 -18.27 -0.66
C LEU A 28 -3.29 -16.95 -1.45
N PRO A 29 -4.38 -16.51 -2.12
CA PRO A 29 -4.34 -15.27 -2.87
C PRO A 29 -3.95 -14.09 -1.96
N ASP A 30 -3.11 -13.19 -2.48
CA ASP A 30 -2.61 -11.99 -1.81
C ASP A 30 -1.74 -12.22 -0.55
N TYR A 31 -1.31 -13.45 -0.26
CA TYR A 31 -0.44 -13.74 0.88
C TYR A 31 1.01 -13.26 0.70
N TYR A 32 1.57 -13.48 -0.50
CA TYR A 32 3.00 -13.30 -0.77
C TYR A 32 3.29 -12.07 -1.62
N ASN A 33 2.39 -11.07 -1.62
CA ASN A 33 2.64 -9.76 -2.21
C ASN A 33 3.30 -8.81 -1.19
N THR A 34 3.72 -7.62 -1.62
CA THR A 34 4.44 -6.64 -0.78
C THR A 34 3.66 -6.17 0.44
N ARG A 35 2.33 -6.19 0.37
CA ARG A 35 1.43 -5.75 1.45
C ARG A 35 0.86 -6.89 2.29
N VAL A 36 1.14 -8.15 1.91
CA VAL A 36 0.66 -9.38 2.55
C VAL A 36 -0.84 -9.35 2.91
N VAL A 37 -1.66 -8.74 2.05
CA VAL A 37 -3.07 -8.41 2.38
C VAL A 37 -3.86 -9.67 2.73
N GLY A 38 -3.70 -10.75 1.97
CA GLY A 38 -4.40 -12.01 2.23
C GLY A 38 -4.05 -12.60 3.60
N ALA A 39 -2.77 -12.52 3.98
CA ALA A 39 -2.31 -13.02 5.27
C ALA A 39 -2.85 -12.16 6.44
N LEU A 40 -2.87 -10.83 6.30
CA LEU A 40 -3.47 -9.93 7.30
C LEU A 40 -4.98 -10.12 7.43
N VAL A 41 -5.68 -10.42 6.33
CA VAL A 41 -7.10 -10.78 6.36
C VAL A 41 -7.29 -12.03 7.19
N ASP A 42 -6.53 -13.08 6.93
CA ASP A 42 -6.64 -14.33 7.67
C ASP A 42 -6.16 -14.22 9.12
N GLN A 43 -5.19 -13.36 9.42
CA GLN A 43 -4.81 -12.98 10.79
C GLN A 43 -6.04 -12.44 11.54
N GLY A 44 -6.80 -11.52 10.93
CA GLY A 44 -8.00 -10.98 11.53
C GLY A 44 -9.16 -11.98 11.62
N VAL A 45 -9.29 -12.91 10.66
CA VAL A 45 -10.23 -14.04 10.76
C VAL A 45 -9.87 -14.92 11.94
N PHE A 46 -8.59 -15.20 12.13
CA PHE A 46 -8.10 -16.01 13.25
C PHE A 46 -8.34 -15.34 14.59
N GLU A 47 -8.16 -14.02 14.70
CA GLU A 47 -8.50 -13.25 15.90
C GLU A 47 -9.99 -13.37 16.25
N GLU A 48 -10.89 -13.26 15.26
CA GLU A 48 -12.32 -13.41 15.48
C GLU A 48 -12.67 -14.87 15.87
N LEU A 49 -12.03 -15.86 15.26
CA LEU A 49 -12.18 -17.27 15.68
C LEU A 49 -11.62 -17.52 17.10
N ALA A 50 -10.48 -16.95 17.45
CA ALA A 50 -9.91 -17.08 18.79
C ALA A 50 -10.84 -16.48 19.86
N ARG A 51 -11.47 -15.33 19.54
CA ARG A 51 -12.51 -14.73 20.38
C ARG A 51 -13.71 -15.64 20.56
N ASP A 52 -14.17 -16.30 19.50
CA ASP A 52 -15.36 -17.15 19.56
C ASP A 52 -15.11 -18.49 20.29
N TYR A 53 -13.97 -19.12 20.05
CA TYR A 53 -13.67 -20.47 20.56
C TYR A 53 -12.88 -20.47 21.88
N ILE A 54 -12.03 -19.47 22.13
CA ILE A 54 -11.17 -19.38 23.31
C ILE A 54 -11.21 -17.94 23.90
N PRO A 55 -12.41 -17.41 24.24
CA PRO A 55 -12.60 -16.00 24.60
C PRO A 55 -11.73 -15.54 25.77
N GLN A 56 -11.58 -16.39 26.79
CA GLN A 56 -10.79 -16.05 27.98
C GLN A 56 -9.32 -15.78 27.64
N LEU A 57 -8.76 -16.56 26.70
CA LEU A 57 -7.39 -16.37 26.23
C LEU A 57 -7.29 -15.14 25.34
N TYR A 58 -8.28 -14.96 24.44
CA TYR A 58 -8.34 -13.80 23.56
C TYR A 58 -8.32 -12.49 24.35
N ASP A 59 -9.19 -12.35 25.35
CA ASP A 59 -9.28 -11.13 26.16
C ASP A 59 -7.96 -10.83 26.90
N CYS A 60 -7.28 -11.86 27.42
CA CYS A 60 -6.00 -11.71 28.11
C CYS A 60 -4.85 -11.31 27.15
N MET A 61 -4.85 -11.84 25.93
CA MET A 61 -3.73 -11.69 24.99
C MET A 61 -3.90 -10.56 23.98
N GLN A 62 -5.12 -10.03 23.84
CA GLN A 62 -5.42 -8.94 22.91
C GLN A 62 -4.64 -7.67 23.29
N ASP A 63 -4.57 -7.35 24.58
CA ASP A 63 -3.83 -6.18 25.07
C ASP A 63 -2.32 -6.28 24.81
N LEU A 64 -1.79 -7.50 24.75
CA LEU A 64 -0.38 -7.79 24.44
C LEU A 64 -0.11 -7.91 22.93
N GLY A 65 -1.13 -7.96 22.07
CA GLY A 65 -0.96 -8.12 20.62
C GLY A 65 -0.32 -9.45 20.19
N VAL A 66 -0.28 -10.44 21.09
CA VAL A 66 0.42 -11.72 20.87
C VAL A 66 -0.24 -12.52 19.76
N ILE A 67 -1.58 -12.64 19.78
CA ILE A 67 -2.34 -13.43 18.80
C ILE A 67 -2.12 -12.90 17.38
N SER A 68 -2.15 -11.58 17.20
CA SER A 68 -1.87 -10.91 15.93
C SER A 68 -0.46 -11.22 15.42
N THR A 69 0.53 -11.13 16.30
CA THR A 69 1.94 -11.30 15.96
C THR A 69 2.28 -12.75 15.57
N ILE A 70 1.82 -13.72 16.36
CA ILE A 70 2.13 -15.14 16.10
C ILE A 70 1.39 -15.67 14.86
N SER A 71 0.13 -15.27 14.66
CA SER A 71 -0.70 -15.84 13.60
C SER A 71 -0.22 -15.43 12.21
N LEU A 72 0.28 -14.21 12.04
CA LEU A 72 0.88 -13.78 10.78
C LEU A 72 2.09 -14.65 10.41
N SER A 73 2.97 -14.93 11.37
CA SER A 73 4.14 -15.80 11.17
C SER A 73 3.74 -17.24 10.84
N TRP A 74 2.79 -17.81 11.58
CA TRP A 74 2.29 -19.16 11.35
C TRP A 74 1.66 -19.33 9.97
N PHE A 75 0.89 -18.34 9.52
CA PHE A 75 0.13 -18.43 8.28
C PHE A 75 1.00 -18.17 7.05
N LEU A 76 1.92 -17.21 7.11
CA LEU A 76 2.86 -16.94 6.01
C LEU A 76 3.75 -18.14 5.71
N THR A 77 4.12 -18.91 6.74
CA THR A 77 5.03 -20.05 6.62
C THR A 77 4.35 -21.41 6.64
N LEU A 78 3.02 -21.46 6.79
CA LEU A 78 2.28 -22.71 6.97
C LEU A 78 2.87 -23.60 8.08
N PHE A 79 3.25 -22.98 9.20
CA PHE A 79 3.96 -23.60 10.33
C PHE A 79 5.39 -24.12 10.06
N LEU A 80 5.90 -24.04 8.83
CA LEU A 80 7.23 -24.58 8.46
C LEU A 80 8.39 -23.96 9.24
N SER A 81 8.27 -22.72 9.72
CA SER A 81 9.35 -22.04 10.44
C SER A 81 9.30 -22.18 11.96
N VAL A 82 8.23 -22.77 12.51
CA VAL A 82 7.97 -22.78 13.97
C VAL A 82 7.82 -24.20 14.54
N MET A 83 7.78 -25.22 13.71
CA MET A 83 7.67 -26.62 14.13
C MET A 83 8.82 -27.46 13.57
N PRO A 84 9.04 -28.66 14.15
CA PRO A 84 9.91 -29.64 13.54
C PRO A 84 9.59 -30.00 12.12
N PHE A 85 10.61 -30.11 11.26
CA PHE A 85 10.44 -30.30 9.81
C PHE A 85 9.51 -31.49 9.50
N GLU A 86 9.77 -32.63 10.15
CA GLU A 86 8.97 -33.85 10.03
C GLU A 86 7.50 -33.68 10.42
N SER A 87 7.22 -32.78 11.36
CA SER A 87 5.86 -32.45 11.81
C SER A 87 5.22 -31.42 10.89
N ALA A 88 5.99 -30.41 10.46
CA ALA A 88 5.51 -29.32 9.63
C ALA A 88 5.13 -29.80 8.22
N VAL A 89 5.84 -30.77 7.64
CA VAL A 89 5.48 -31.37 6.35
C VAL A 89 4.13 -32.08 6.42
N VAL A 90 3.79 -32.74 7.53
CA VAL A 90 2.47 -33.34 7.74
C VAL A 90 1.37 -32.27 7.74
N VAL A 91 1.63 -31.10 8.34
CA VAL A 91 0.70 -29.96 8.30
C VAL A 91 0.51 -29.47 6.87
N VAL A 92 1.59 -29.36 6.10
CA VAL A 92 1.55 -28.97 4.69
C VAL A 92 0.78 -29.99 3.84
N ASP A 93 0.91 -31.28 4.09
CA ASP A 93 0.13 -32.33 3.43
C ASP A 93 -1.37 -32.15 3.67
N CYS A 94 -1.76 -31.94 4.93
CA CYS A 94 -3.17 -31.67 5.28
C CYS A 94 -3.66 -30.36 4.62
N PHE A 95 -2.81 -29.34 4.54
CA PHE A 95 -3.13 -28.10 3.84
C PHE A 95 -3.37 -28.30 2.34
N PHE A 96 -2.55 -29.09 1.65
CA PHE A 96 -2.76 -29.39 0.23
C PHE A 96 -4.03 -30.19 -0.03
N TYR A 97 -4.41 -31.06 0.91
CA TYR A 97 -5.62 -31.87 0.78
C TYR A 97 -6.92 -31.11 1.12
N GLU A 98 -6.92 -30.35 2.22
CA GLU A 98 -8.13 -29.75 2.78
C GLU A 98 -8.20 -28.22 2.67
N GLY A 99 -7.10 -27.59 2.28
CA GLY A 99 -6.95 -26.15 2.21
C GLY A 99 -6.64 -25.48 3.55
N ILE A 100 -6.71 -24.15 3.54
CA ILE A 100 -6.32 -23.28 4.66
C ILE A 100 -7.07 -23.54 5.97
N LYS A 101 -8.27 -24.14 5.94
CA LYS A 101 -9.07 -24.40 7.15
C LYS A 101 -8.29 -25.20 8.20
N VAL A 102 -7.42 -26.12 7.77
CA VAL A 102 -6.61 -26.94 8.67
C VAL A 102 -5.63 -26.08 9.45
N ILE A 103 -5.07 -25.04 8.82
CA ILE A 103 -4.14 -24.10 9.45
C ILE A 103 -4.84 -23.32 10.57
N PHE A 104 -6.08 -22.87 10.35
CA PHE A 104 -6.89 -22.22 11.39
C PHE A 104 -7.20 -23.17 12.55
N GLN A 105 -7.66 -24.39 12.26
CA GLN A 105 -7.98 -25.39 13.27
C GLN A 105 -6.74 -25.76 14.10
N LEU A 106 -5.61 -25.97 13.43
CA LEU A 106 -4.34 -26.28 14.07
C LEU A 106 -3.87 -25.13 14.96
N ALA A 107 -3.93 -23.90 14.47
CA ALA A 107 -3.56 -22.71 15.24
C ALA A 107 -4.42 -22.56 16.51
N LEU A 108 -5.74 -22.79 16.41
CA LEU A 108 -6.62 -22.80 17.59
C LEU A 108 -6.27 -23.94 18.55
N ALA A 109 -5.95 -25.13 18.05
CA ALA A 109 -5.55 -26.26 18.88
C ALA A 109 -4.23 -26.01 19.63
N VAL A 110 -3.27 -25.34 18.99
CA VAL A 110 -2.02 -24.91 19.63
C VAL A 110 -2.30 -23.92 20.76
N LEU A 111 -3.19 -22.93 20.54
CA LEU A 111 -3.59 -21.99 21.59
C LEU A 111 -4.32 -22.70 22.73
N ASP A 112 -5.33 -23.51 22.41
CA ASP A 112 -6.15 -24.27 23.36
C ASP A 112 -5.30 -25.18 24.26
N ALA A 113 -4.32 -25.87 23.69
CA ALA A 113 -3.40 -26.74 24.43
C ALA A 113 -2.51 -25.98 25.44
N ASN A 114 -2.34 -24.67 25.28
CA ASN A 114 -1.49 -23.85 26.12
C ASN A 114 -2.25 -22.79 26.93
N VAL A 115 -3.59 -22.80 26.93
CA VAL A 115 -4.44 -21.79 27.59
C VAL A 115 -4.00 -21.49 29.02
N GLU A 116 -3.84 -22.52 29.86
CA GLU A 116 -3.48 -22.32 31.28
C GLU A 116 -2.14 -21.62 31.46
N LYS A 117 -1.15 -21.92 30.60
CA LYS A 117 0.18 -21.30 30.68
C LYS A 117 0.14 -19.87 30.16
N LEU A 118 -0.57 -19.66 29.07
CA LEU A 118 -0.69 -18.35 28.42
C LEU A 118 -1.48 -17.35 29.26
N LEU A 119 -2.51 -17.80 29.99
CA LEU A 119 -3.26 -16.95 30.94
C LEU A 119 -2.41 -16.48 32.14
N ASN A 120 -1.30 -17.16 32.42
CA ASN A 120 -0.38 -16.80 33.49
C ASN A 120 0.81 -15.94 33.01
N CYS A 121 0.92 -15.69 31.70
CA CYS A 121 1.96 -14.83 31.14
C CYS A 121 1.71 -13.36 31.49
N LYS A 122 2.78 -12.61 31.75
CA LYS A 122 2.72 -11.19 32.12
C LYS A 122 3.06 -10.26 30.97
N ASP A 123 3.80 -10.76 29.99
CA ASP A 123 4.23 -10.03 28.81
C ASP A 123 4.19 -10.91 27.55
N ASP A 124 4.35 -10.26 26.40
CA ASP A 124 4.33 -10.87 25.07
C ASP A 124 5.51 -11.84 24.87
N GLY A 125 6.68 -11.55 25.43
CA GLY A 125 7.87 -12.39 25.34
C GLY A 125 7.71 -13.74 26.05
N GLU A 126 7.11 -13.76 27.24
CA GLU A 126 6.76 -14.98 27.96
C GLU A 126 5.81 -15.84 27.14
N ALA A 127 4.76 -15.23 26.57
CA ALA A 127 3.77 -15.93 25.74
C ALA A 127 4.40 -16.54 24.47
N MET A 128 5.25 -15.78 23.77
CA MET A 128 6.00 -16.26 22.61
C MET A 128 6.92 -17.43 22.98
N THR A 129 7.55 -17.38 24.15
CA THR A 129 8.43 -18.46 24.63
C THR A 129 7.65 -19.73 24.94
N VAL A 130 6.47 -19.62 25.57
CA VAL A 130 5.60 -20.77 25.86
C VAL A 130 5.16 -21.45 24.56
N LEU A 131 4.70 -20.67 23.59
CA LEU A 131 4.25 -21.18 22.29
C LEU A 131 5.40 -21.78 21.48
N GLY A 132 6.56 -21.12 21.45
CA GLY A 132 7.76 -21.62 20.79
C GLY A 132 8.18 -22.98 21.34
N ARG A 133 8.29 -23.11 22.67
CA ARG A 133 8.63 -24.40 23.32
C ARG A 133 7.60 -25.48 23.05
N TYR A 134 6.32 -25.14 23.03
CA TYR A 134 5.27 -26.10 22.69
C TYR A 134 5.46 -26.61 21.26
N LEU A 135 5.60 -25.70 20.28
CA LEU A 135 5.73 -26.05 18.87
C LEU A 135 7.02 -26.80 18.56
N ASP A 136 8.13 -26.47 19.22
CA ASP A 136 9.40 -27.20 19.15
C ASP A 136 9.27 -28.64 19.70
N SER A 137 8.37 -28.86 20.66
CA SER A 137 8.10 -30.19 21.23
C SER A 137 7.15 -31.06 20.40
N VAL A 138 6.62 -30.54 19.28
CA VAL A 138 5.73 -31.29 18.39
C VAL A 138 6.54 -32.21 17.49
N THR A 139 6.54 -33.51 17.77
CA THR A 139 7.31 -34.51 17.03
C THR A 139 6.43 -35.42 16.20
N ASN A 140 7.01 -35.98 15.14
CA ASN A 140 6.38 -37.01 14.31
C ASN A 140 6.94 -38.37 14.70
N LYS A 141 6.15 -39.18 15.42
CA LYS A 141 6.56 -40.51 15.89
C LYS A 141 6.71 -41.55 14.78
N ASP A 142 6.07 -41.31 13.65
CA ASP A 142 6.11 -42.21 12.49
C ASP A 142 7.25 -41.84 11.51
N SER A 143 8.01 -40.78 11.78
CA SER A 143 9.13 -40.39 10.92
C SER A 143 10.26 -41.41 10.98
N THR A 144 10.73 -41.81 9.80
CA THR A 144 11.89 -42.68 9.63
C THR A 144 13.19 -41.90 9.49
N LEU A 145 13.13 -40.56 9.47
CA LEU A 145 14.29 -39.70 9.30
C LEU A 145 14.97 -39.42 10.66
N PRO A 146 16.31 -39.26 10.69
CA PRO A 146 16.99 -38.88 11.91
C PRO A 146 16.53 -37.48 12.35
N PRO A 147 16.24 -37.27 13.64
CA PRO A 147 15.75 -35.98 14.13
C PRO A 147 16.81 -34.91 13.87
N ILE A 148 16.47 -33.91 13.06
CA ILE A 148 17.32 -32.74 12.84
C ILE A 148 17.10 -31.80 14.03
N PRO A 149 18.13 -31.46 14.83
CA PRO A 149 17.97 -30.57 15.97
C PRO A 149 17.57 -29.15 15.51
N HIS A 150 16.55 -28.58 16.15
CA HIS A 150 16.12 -27.22 15.89
C HIS A 150 17.10 -26.21 16.47
N LEU A 151 17.38 -25.13 15.72
CA LEU A 151 18.29 -24.06 16.15
C LEU A 151 17.82 -23.39 17.47
N HIS A 152 16.50 -23.38 17.73
CA HIS A 152 15.91 -22.79 18.93
C HIS A 152 16.01 -23.69 20.18
N SER A 153 15.99 -25.01 19.99
CA SER A 153 16.18 -26.00 21.07
C SER A 153 17.59 -25.94 21.68
N LEU A 154 18.58 -25.42 20.94
CA LEU A 154 19.96 -25.25 21.42
C LEU A 154 20.17 -23.98 22.24
N LEU A 155 19.17 -23.09 22.32
CA LEU A 155 19.29 -21.78 22.97
C LEU A 155 18.53 -21.70 24.31
N SER A 156 17.75 -22.72 24.67
CA SER A 156 16.94 -22.75 25.89
C SER A 156 17.39 -23.87 26.83
N ASP A 157 18.56 -23.71 27.46
CA ASP A 157 19.19 -24.72 28.32
C ASP A 157 18.67 -24.79 29.77
N ASP A 158 17.78 -23.89 30.21
CA ASP A 158 17.55 -23.71 31.67
C ASP A 158 16.18 -24.20 32.22
N ILE A 159 15.30 -24.79 31.40
CA ILE A 159 13.98 -25.25 31.88
C ILE A 159 13.70 -26.65 31.32
N GLY A 160 13.37 -27.60 32.21
CA GLY A 160 13.21 -29.02 31.91
C GLY A 160 12.30 -29.34 30.70
N PRO A 161 12.45 -30.54 30.13
CA PRO A 161 11.87 -30.89 28.83
C PRO A 161 10.35 -30.71 28.82
N TYR A 162 9.87 -29.99 27.82
CA TYR A 162 8.44 -29.91 27.52
C TYR A 162 7.94 -31.31 27.11
N PRO A 163 6.74 -31.76 27.53
CA PRO A 163 6.25 -33.08 27.14
C PRO A 163 6.12 -33.18 25.63
N GLU A 164 6.73 -34.19 25.02
CA GLU A 164 6.61 -34.41 23.57
C GLU A 164 5.15 -34.58 23.15
N VAL A 165 4.75 -33.82 22.14
CA VAL A 165 3.40 -33.86 21.56
C VAL A 165 3.49 -34.49 20.18
N ASP A 166 2.72 -35.55 19.96
CA ASP A 166 2.63 -36.17 18.64
C ASP A 166 1.80 -35.31 17.67
N ILE A 167 2.34 -35.04 16.47
CA ILE A 167 1.67 -34.20 15.47
C ILE A 167 0.31 -34.77 15.04
N PHE A 168 0.18 -36.08 14.89
CA PHE A 168 -1.10 -36.69 14.50
C PHE A 168 -2.15 -36.56 15.60
N ARG A 169 -1.73 -36.64 16.87
CA ARG A 169 -2.62 -36.33 18.00
C ARG A 169 -3.05 -34.87 17.98
N LEU A 170 -2.15 -33.93 17.68
CA LEU A 170 -2.48 -32.51 17.59
C LEU A 170 -3.48 -32.23 16.46
N ILE A 171 -3.26 -32.76 15.26
CA ILE A 171 -4.18 -32.64 14.11
C ILE A 171 -5.53 -33.30 14.42
N ARG A 172 -5.53 -34.47 15.06
CA ARG A 172 -6.79 -35.10 15.48
C ARG A 172 -7.57 -34.22 16.46
N THR A 173 -6.87 -33.67 17.45
CA THR A 173 -7.49 -32.77 18.45
C THR A 173 -8.05 -31.52 17.79
N SER A 174 -7.37 -30.97 16.77
CA SER A 174 -7.85 -29.80 16.03
C SER A 174 -9.15 -30.10 15.28
N TYR A 175 -9.26 -31.27 14.66
CA TYR A 175 -10.47 -31.70 13.97
C TYR A 175 -11.62 -32.02 14.93
N GLU A 176 -11.34 -32.64 16.07
CA GLU A 176 -12.36 -32.97 17.07
C GLU A 176 -12.94 -31.72 17.74
N LYS A 177 -12.08 -30.75 18.11
CA LYS A 177 -12.51 -29.53 18.81
C LYS A 177 -13.02 -28.43 17.88
N PHE A 178 -12.39 -28.27 16.71
CA PHE A 178 -12.65 -27.16 15.79
C PHE A 178 -13.20 -27.62 14.43
N GLY A 179 -13.75 -28.83 14.35
CA GLY A 179 -14.36 -29.39 13.13
C GLY A 179 -15.58 -28.62 12.60
N THR A 180 -16.17 -27.74 13.41
CA THR A 180 -17.24 -26.82 13.01
C THR A 180 -16.76 -25.72 12.07
N ILE A 181 -15.45 -25.45 12.01
CA ILE A 181 -14.87 -24.45 11.12
C ILE A 181 -14.84 -25.01 9.70
N ARG A 182 -15.73 -24.48 8.86
CA ARG A 182 -15.86 -24.85 7.45
C ARG A 182 -15.20 -23.82 6.54
N ALA A 183 -14.86 -24.23 5.32
CA ALA A 183 -14.28 -23.34 4.32
C ALA A 183 -15.20 -22.15 3.98
N ASP A 184 -16.52 -22.39 3.90
CA ASP A 184 -17.50 -21.34 3.61
C ASP A 184 -17.60 -20.29 4.73
N LEU A 185 -17.43 -20.71 5.99
CA LEU A 185 -17.37 -19.78 7.12
C LEU A 185 -16.13 -18.88 7.03
N ILE A 186 -14.96 -19.47 6.77
CA ILE A 186 -13.70 -18.72 6.61
C ILE A 186 -13.84 -17.70 5.47
N GLU A 187 -14.44 -18.09 4.34
CA GLU A 187 -14.62 -17.21 3.19
C GLU A 187 -15.56 -16.03 3.50
N GLN A 188 -16.64 -16.26 4.26
CA GLN A 188 -17.52 -15.20 4.76
C GLN A 188 -16.77 -14.24 5.71
N MET A 189 -15.97 -14.77 6.62
CA MET A 189 -15.18 -13.96 7.54
C MET A 189 -14.09 -13.16 6.82
N ARG A 190 -13.44 -13.74 5.81
CA ARG A 190 -12.48 -13.05 4.93
C ARG A 190 -13.10 -11.83 4.27
N PHE A 191 -14.32 -11.95 3.75
CA PHE A 191 -15.01 -10.81 3.12
C PHE A 191 -15.18 -9.64 4.10
N LYS A 192 -15.64 -9.92 5.33
CA LYS A 192 -15.81 -8.93 6.39
C LYS A 192 -14.49 -8.29 6.81
N GLN A 193 -13.43 -9.10 6.91
CA GLN A 193 -12.14 -8.64 7.41
C GLN A 193 -11.30 -7.92 6.35
N ARG A 194 -11.49 -8.23 5.07
CA ARG A 194 -10.79 -7.59 3.94
C ARG A 194 -10.96 -6.07 3.93
N LEU A 195 -12.18 -5.58 4.13
CA LEU A 195 -12.43 -4.13 4.18
C LEU A 195 -11.67 -3.46 5.33
N LYS A 196 -11.69 -4.06 6.53
CA LYS A 196 -11.00 -3.51 7.70
C LYS A 196 -9.49 -3.47 7.51
N VAL A 197 -8.90 -4.53 6.96
CA VAL A 197 -7.45 -4.61 6.69
C VAL A 197 -7.03 -3.56 5.68
N ILE A 198 -7.78 -3.44 4.57
CA ILE A 198 -7.50 -2.40 3.56
C ILE A 198 -7.59 -1.01 4.20
N GLN A 199 -8.64 -0.72 4.97
CA GLN A 199 -8.78 0.56 5.65
C GLN A 199 -7.62 0.83 6.61
N THR A 200 -7.20 -0.16 7.39
CA THR A 200 -6.09 -0.03 8.35
C THR A 200 -4.75 0.23 7.67
N LEU A 201 -4.49 -0.44 6.53
CA LEU A 201 -3.31 -0.19 5.71
C LEU A 201 -3.32 1.23 5.15
N GLU A 202 -4.46 1.66 4.61
CA GLU A 202 -4.63 3.02 4.06
C GLU A 202 -4.49 4.11 5.13
N ASP A 203 -5.04 3.91 6.32
CA ASP A 203 -4.89 4.84 7.45
C ASP A 203 -3.44 4.89 7.94
N THR A 204 -2.71 3.78 7.86
CA THR A 204 -1.29 3.73 8.20
C THR A 204 -0.45 4.47 7.17
N THR A 205 -0.73 4.28 5.87
CA THR A 205 -0.11 5.04 4.78
C THR A 205 -0.37 6.53 4.94
N LYS A 206 -1.62 6.96 5.15
CA LYS A 206 -1.99 8.37 5.39
C LYS A 206 -1.17 8.96 6.54
N ARG A 207 -1.14 8.29 7.70
CA ARG A 207 -0.37 8.77 8.87
C ARG A 207 1.12 8.90 8.58
N ASN A 208 1.69 7.97 7.79
CA ASN A 208 3.09 8.04 7.41
C ASN A 208 3.37 9.21 6.46
N VAL A 209 2.51 9.42 5.46
CA VAL A 209 2.58 10.58 4.55
C VAL A 209 2.52 11.90 5.33
N VAL A 210 1.51 12.07 6.18
CA VAL A 210 1.28 13.30 6.96
C VAL A 210 2.45 13.56 7.92
N ARG A 211 2.95 12.53 8.61
CA ARG A 211 4.10 12.67 9.52
C ARG A 211 5.36 13.14 8.80
N THR A 212 5.57 12.73 7.56
CA THR A 212 6.73 13.19 6.76
C THR A 212 6.53 14.63 6.32
N ILE A 213 5.38 14.96 5.74
CA ILE A 213 5.12 16.27 5.12
C ILE A 213 4.94 17.40 6.13
N VAL A 214 4.41 17.11 7.34
CA VAL A 214 4.27 18.13 8.40
C VAL A 214 5.61 18.73 8.83
N THR A 215 6.72 18.01 8.62
CA THR A 215 8.07 18.54 8.93
C THR A 215 8.60 19.49 7.85
N GLU A 216 8.03 19.45 6.65
CA GLU A 216 8.48 20.22 5.49
C GLU A 216 7.57 21.42 5.17
N THR A 217 6.38 21.47 5.78
CA THR A 217 5.32 22.43 5.43
C THR A 217 4.80 23.14 6.66
N SER A 218 4.15 24.30 6.46
CA SER A 218 3.57 25.10 7.56
C SER A 218 2.14 24.71 7.92
N PHE A 219 1.60 23.64 7.31
CA PHE A 219 0.26 23.15 7.59
C PHE A 219 0.21 22.38 8.91
N THR A 220 -0.94 22.43 9.56
CA THR A 220 -1.26 21.58 10.72
C THR A 220 -1.55 20.14 10.27
N ILE A 221 -1.48 19.19 11.21
CA ILE A 221 -1.78 17.78 10.94
C ILE A 221 -3.21 17.62 10.38
N ASP A 222 -4.19 18.31 10.97
CA ASP A 222 -5.59 18.22 10.57
C ASP A 222 -5.80 18.73 9.13
N GLU A 223 -5.18 19.86 8.78
CA GLU A 223 -5.22 20.40 7.41
C GLU A 223 -4.59 19.44 6.39
N LEU A 224 -3.46 18.81 6.74
CA LEU A 224 -2.81 17.83 5.88
C LEU A 224 -3.66 16.57 5.68
N GLU A 225 -4.38 16.11 6.72
CA GLU A 225 -5.30 14.99 6.59
C GLU A 225 -6.49 15.30 5.68
N GLU A 226 -7.05 16.51 5.75
CA GLU A 226 -8.13 16.97 4.86
C GLU A 226 -7.64 17.10 3.40
N LEU A 227 -6.47 17.70 3.19
CA LEU A 227 -5.86 17.82 1.87
C LEU A 227 -5.55 16.44 1.28
N TYR A 228 -5.06 15.50 2.09
CA TYR A 228 -4.80 14.12 1.64
C TYR A 228 -6.09 13.41 1.25
N ALA A 229 -7.17 13.59 2.01
CA ALA A 229 -8.48 13.01 1.69
C ALA A 229 -9.02 13.54 0.36
N LEU A 230 -8.92 14.85 0.12
CA LEU A 230 -9.31 15.47 -1.16
C LEU A 230 -8.46 14.94 -2.32
N PHE A 231 -7.13 14.93 -2.15
CA PHE A 231 -6.19 14.46 -3.17
C PHE A 231 -6.45 12.99 -3.55
N LYS A 232 -6.69 12.14 -2.55
CA LYS A 232 -7.04 10.73 -2.75
C LYS A 232 -8.41 10.57 -3.43
N ALA A 233 -9.40 11.38 -3.08
CA ALA A 233 -10.72 11.34 -3.71
C ALA A 233 -10.64 11.67 -5.21
N GLU A 234 -9.85 12.68 -5.59
CA GLU A 234 -9.61 13.05 -7.00
C GLU A 234 -8.82 11.97 -7.76
N HIS A 235 -7.82 11.37 -7.12
CA HIS A 235 -7.12 10.20 -7.67
C HIS A 235 -8.12 9.07 -8.01
N LEU A 236 -8.99 8.71 -7.06
CA LEU A 236 -9.97 7.64 -7.23
C LEU A 236 -11.08 7.97 -8.24
N THR A 237 -11.44 9.24 -8.40
CA THR A 237 -12.52 9.67 -9.31
C THR A 237 -12.19 9.34 -10.76
N SER A 238 -10.92 9.49 -11.18
CA SER A 238 -10.46 9.08 -12.52
C SER A 238 -10.42 7.56 -12.70
N CYS A 239 -10.08 6.80 -11.65
CA CYS A 239 -10.02 5.34 -11.70
C CYS A 239 -11.40 4.68 -11.95
N TYR A 240 -12.49 5.28 -11.44
CA TYR A 240 -13.83 4.71 -11.56
C TYR A 240 -14.71 5.40 -12.61
N TRP A 241 -14.44 6.67 -12.92
CA TRP A 241 -15.30 7.49 -13.79
C TRP A 241 -14.55 8.12 -14.99
N GLY A 242 -13.24 7.90 -15.12
CA GLY A 242 -12.41 8.34 -16.24
C GLY A 242 -12.45 7.35 -17.41
N GLY A 243 -12.79 7.83 -18.61
CA GLY A 243 -13.18 7.00 -19.76
C GLY A 243 -12.09 6.20 -20.48
N THR A 244 -10.86 6.04 -19.97
CA THR A 244 -9.75 5.49 -20.79
C THR A 244 -8.71 4.58 -20.12
N SER A 245 -8.81 4.16 -18.85
CA SER A 245 -7.83 3.17 -18.32
C SER A 245 -8.37 2.34 -17.16
N ASN A 246 -7.92 1.08 -17.06
CA ASN A 246 -8.19 0.23 -15.90
C ASN A 246 -7.61 0.89 -14.64
N ALA A 247 -8.43 1.02 -13.59
CA ALA A 247 -8.01 1.52 -12.27
C ALA A 247 -6.75 0.83 -11.72
N THR A 248 -6.51 -0.42 -12.12
CA THR A 248 -5.39 -1.27 -11.69
C THR A 248 -4.04 -0.88 -12.29
N ASP A 249 -4.00 -0.17 -13.42
CA ASP A 249 -2.74 0.19 -14.09
C ASP A 249 -2.09 1.45 -13.50
N ARG A 250 -2.80 2.18 -12.62
CA ARG A 250 -2.36 3.50 -12.10
C ARG A 250 -2.12 3.57 -10.60
N HIS A 251 -2.49 2.53 -9.84
CA HIS A 251 -2.21 2.46 -8.41
C HIS A 251 -1.30 1.26 -8.16
N ASP A 252 0.01 1.52 -8.07
CA ASP A 252 0.99 0.53 -7.68
C ASP A 252 1.16 0.55 -6.16
N PRO A 253 0.61 -0.43 -5.44
CA PRO A 253 0.64 -0.45 -3.98
C PRO A 253 2.05 -0.74 -3.44
N SER A 254 2.99 -1.16 -4.30
CA SER A 254 4.38 -1.47 -3.94
C SER A 254 5.29 -0.24 -3.89
N LEU A 255 4.84 0.90 -4.42
CA LEU A 255 5.60 2.16 -4.38
C LEU A 255 5.71 2.74 -2.96
N PRO A 256 6.74 3.57 -2.70
CA PRO A 256 6.86 4.34 -1.46
C PRO A 256 5.58 5.12 -1.16
N TYR A 257 5.23 5.30 0.12
CA TYR A 257 3.94 5.86 0.55
C TYR A 257 3.60 7.25 -0.04
N LEU A 258 4.63 8.05 -0.40
CA LEU A 258 4.46 9.35 -1.06
C LEU A 258 4.12 9.25 -2.55
N GLU A 259 4.47 8.14 -3.18
CA GLU A 259 4.35 7.92 -4.63
C GLU A 259 3.14 7.05 -5.00
N GLN A 260 2.44 6.50 -4.01
CA GLN A 260 1.28 5.61 -4.20
C GLN A 260 0.08 6.30 -4.85
N TYR A 261 -0.05 7.61 -4.63
CA TYR A 261 -1.10 8.43 -5.19
C TYR A 261 -0.48 9.56 -5.99
N ARG A 262 -0.76 9.55 -7.30
CA ARG A 262 -0.35 10.58 -8.25
C ARG A 262 -1.56 11.02 -9.06
N ILE A 263 -1.63 12.29 -9.38
CA ILE A 263 -2.72 12.87 -10.18
C ILE A 263 -2.17 13.45 -11.48
N ASP A 264 -2.88 13.20 -12.57
CA ASP A 264 -2.60 13.82 -13.87
C ASP A 264 -3.17 15.25 -13.95
N PHE A 265 -2.90 15.93 -15.07
CA PHE A 265 -3.35 17.31 -15.27
C PHE A 265 -4.88 17.47 -15.22
N GLU A 266 -5.64 16.52 -15.77
CA GLU A 266 -7.11 16.60 -15.79
C GLU A 266 -7.68 16.48 -14.37
N GLN A 267 -7.12 15.59 -13.55
CA GLN A 267 -7.47 15.44 -12.14
C GLN A 267 -7.07 16.68 -11.33
N PHE A 268 -5.85 17.19 -11.53
CA PHE A 268 -5.39 18.40 -10.87
C PHE A 268 -6.28 19.60 -11.21
N LYS A 269 -6.75 19.70 -12.46
CA LYS A 269 -7.68 20.76 -12.88
C LYS A 269 -9.01 20.69 -12.12
N GLY A 270 -9.57 19.49 -11.94
CA GLY A 270 -10.76 19.29 -11.10
C GLY A 270 -10.54 19.80 -9.68
N MET A 271 -9.46 19.35 -9.06
CA MET A 271 -9.06 19.77 -7.72
C MET A 271 -8.80 21.28 -7.60
N PHE A 272 -8.16 21.89 -8.62
CA PHE A 272 -7.87 23.32 -8.67
C PHE A 272 -9.14 24.17 -8.62
N THR A 273 -10.20 23.75 -9.31
CA THR A 273 -11.49 24.46 -9.26
C THR A 273 -12.18 24.38 -7.89
N LEU A 274 -11.95 23.29 -7.14
CA LEU A 274 -12.49 23.11 -5.79
C LEU A 274 -11.71 23.92 -4.74
N LEU A 275 -10.38 23.96 -4.87
CA LEU A 275 -9.49 24.66 -3.93
C LEU A 275 -9.53 26.19 -4.09
N PHE A 276 -9.76 26.68 -5.30
CA PHE A 276 -9.71 28.10 -5.61
C PHE A 276 -11.07 28.61 -6.09
N PRO A 277 -11.89 29.23 -5.21
CA PRO A 277 -13.24 29.70 -5.56
C PRO A 277 -13.29 30.71 -6.71
N TRP A 278 -12.18 31.38 -7.03
CA TRP A 278 -12.04 32.34 -8.12
C TRP A 278 -11.67 31.68 -9.46
N ALA A 279 -11.42 30.37 -9.50
CA ALA A 279 -11.05 29.58 -10.67
C ALA A 279 -12.25 29.27 -11.59
N CYS A 280 -13.15 30.23 -11.78
CA CYS A 280 -14.40 30.10 -12.54
C CYS A 280 -14.38 30.83 -13.91
N GLY A 281 -13.23 31.33 -14.34
CA GLY A 281 -13.07 32.14 -15.56
C GLY A 281 -12.32 31.44 -16.71
N THR A 282 -12.28 32.09 -17.87
CA THR A 282 -11.60 31.60 -19.10
C THR A 282 -10.10 31.34 -18.94
N HIS A 283 -9.48 31.94 -17.93
CA HIS A 283 -8.06 31.77 -17.62
C HIS A 283 -7.78 30.67 -16.59
N SER A 284 -8.82 30.03 -16.04
CA SER A 284 -8.69 28.99 -15.02
C SER A 284 -7.82 27.83 -15.51
N ASP A 285 -8.11 27.32 -16.70
CA ASP A 285 -7.38 26.21 -17.32
C ASP A 285 -5.89 26.55 -17.57
N VAL A 286 -5.62 27.79 -17.98
CA VAL A 286 -4.26 28.28 -18.25
C VAL A 286 -3.47 28.42 -16.94
N LEU A 287 -4.11 28.90 -15.87
CA LEU A 287 -3.50 29.02 -14.55
C LEU A 287 -3.29 27.66 -13.90
N ALA A 288 -4.25 26.74 -14.05
CA ALA A 288 -4.11 25.36 -13.62
C ALA A 288 -2.93 24.68 -14.33
N ALA A 289 -2.78 24.85 -15.66
CA ALA A 289 -1.66 24.28 -16.41
C ALA A 289 -0.30 24.84 -15.99
N ARG A 290 -0.24 26.16 -15.71
CA ARG A 290 0.98 26.81 -15.21
C ARG A 290 1.35 26.35 -13.81
N LEU A 291 0.36 26.24 -12.93
CA LEU A 291 0.57 25.75 -11.57
C LEU A 291 0.97 24.26 -11.61
N PHE A 292 0.31 23.44 -12.42
CA PHE A 292 0.63 22.03 -12.58
C PHE A 292 2.11 21.83 -12.95
N ARG A 293 2.58 22.55 -13.99
CA ARG A 293 3.98 22.51 -14.42
C ARG A 293 4.95 22.98 -13.33
N LEU A 294 4.54 23.93 -12.51
CA LEU A 294 5.36 24.45 -11.43
C LEU A 294 5.46 23.46 -10.26
N LEU A 295 4.40 22.69 -10.01
CA LEU A 295 4.36 21.67 -8.95
C LEU A 295 5.07 20.38 -9.37
N ASP A 296 5.04 20.03 -10.66
CA ASP A 296 5.76 18.89 -11.23
C ASP A 296 7.28 19.16 -11.28
N GLU A 297 7.92 19.10 -10.12
CA GLU A 297 9.37 19.36 -9.96
C GLU A 297 10.23 18.32 -10.68
N ASN A 298 9.72 17.10 -10.84
CA ASN A 298 10.43 15.97 -11.43
C ASN A 298 10.17 15.84 -12.96
N SER A 299 9.23 16.61 -13.50
CA SER A 299 8.82 16.63 -14.91
C SER A 299 8.30 15.28 -15.43
N ASP A 300 7.67 14.48 -14.58
CA ASP A 300 7.08 13.18 -14.93
C ASP A 300 5.62 13.29 -15.40
N SER A 301 5.10 14.53 -15.55
CA SER A 301 3.73 14.85 -15.93
C SER A 301 2.66 14.36 -14.95
N LEU A 302 3.06 14.08 -13.71
CA LEU A 302 2.21 13.71 -12.61
C LEU A 302 2.55 14.58 -11.39
N ILE A 303 1.59 14.74 -10.49
CA ILE A 303 1.81 15.41 -9.20
C ILE A 303 1.58 14.39 -8.11
N ASN A 304 2.57 14.22 -7.23
CA ASN A 304 2.42 13.48 -5.99
C ASN A 304 1.94 14.38 -4.85
N PHE A 305 1.53 13.79 -3.73
CA PHE A 305 0.97 14.56 -2.61
C PHE A 305 1.97 15.55 -1.99
N ARG A 306 3.28 15.24 -2.00
CA ARG A 306 4.32 16.14 -1.47
C ARG A 306 4.45 17.39 -2.33
N GLU A 307 4.58 17.24 -3.65
CA GLU A 307 4.63 18.33 -4.63
C GLU A 307 3.40 19.24 -4.51
N PHE A 308 2.22 18.62 -4.42
CA PHE A 308 0.96 19.32 -4.24
C PHE A 308 0.94 20.20 -2.97
N VAL A 309 1.27 19.63 -1.81
CA VAL A 309 1.25 20.37 -0.54
C VAL A 309 2.37 21.41 -0.48
N SER A 310 3.56 21.12 -1.00
CA SER A 310 4.69 22.07 -1.00
C SER A 310 4.34 23.36 -1.74
N GLY A 311 3.71 23.27 -2.91
CA GLY A 311 3.29 24.47 -3.63
C GLY A 311 2.09 25.19 -2.99
N LEU A 312 1.16 24.45 -2.39
CA LEU A 312 0.09 25.05 -1.58
C LEU A 312 0.62 25.75 -0.34
N SER A 313 1.67 25.23 0.30
CA SER A 313 2.30 25.84 1.47
C SER A 313 2.86 27.21 1.13
N ALA A 314 3.54 27.34 -0.02
CA ALA A 314 4.02 28.63 -0.52
C ALA A 314 2.87 29.62 -0.81
N ALA A 315 1.73 29.13 -1.31
CA ALA A 315 0.58 29.99 -1.61
C ALA A 315 -0.18 30.45 -0.34
N CYS A 316 -0.43 29.54 0.59
CA CYS A 316 -1.23 29.78 1.80
C CYS A 316 -0.40 30.46 2.89
N HIS A 317 0.76 29.88 3.24
CA HIS A 317 1.57 30.27 4.40
C HIS A 317 2.83 31.07 4.04
N GLY A 318 3.20 31.14 2.76
CA GLY A 318 4.37 31.90 2.34
C GLY A 318 4.26 33.39 2.65
N ASP A 319 5.40 34.05 2.83
CA ASP A 319 5.44 35.50 2.98
C ASP A 319 5.08 36.20 1.64
N LEU A 320 4.91 37.54 1.65
CA LEU A 320 4.56 38.28 0.43
C LEU A 320 5.59 38.04 -0.69
N THR A 321 6.86 37.86 -0.34
CA THR A 321 7.94 37.61 -1.29
C THR A 321 7.80 36.25 -1.95
N GLU A 322 7.47 35.22 -1.19
CA GLU A 322 7.24 33.85 -1.66
C GLU A 322 5.99 33.76 -2.53
N LYS A 323 4.90 34.45 -2.14
CA LYS A 323 3.69 34.52 -2.97
C LYS A 323 3.95 35.23 -4.30
N LEU A 324 4.72 36.34 -4.28
CA LEU A 324 5.13 37.04 -5.50
C LEU A 324 6.06 36.20 -6.37
N LYS A 325 7.00 35.45 -5.76
CA LYS A 325 7.86 34.50 -6.46
C LYS A 325 7.06 33.37 -7.10
N LEU A 326 6.06 32.83 -6.41
CA LEU A 326 5.16 31.80 -6.93
C LEU A 326 4.39 32.34 -8.14
N LEU A 327 3.77 33.51 -8.01
CA LEU A 327 3.07 34.19 -9.11
C LEU A 327 3.99 34.49 -10.30
N TYR A 328 5.21 34.97 -10.04
CA TYR A 328 6.22 35.20 -11.07
C TYR A 328 6.55 33.89 -11.79
N LYS A 329 6.92 32.84 -11.06
CA LYS A 329 7.24 31.52 -11.64
C LYS A 329 6.09 30.93 -12.45
N MET A 330 4.84 31.11 -12.02
CA MET A 330 3.67 30.69 -12.80
C MET A 330 3.53 31.45 -14.15
N HIS A 331 4.00 32.69 -14.23
CA HIS A 331 3.86 33.55 -15.41
C HIS A 331 5.12 33.63 -16.26
N VAL A 332 6.24 33.09 -15.79
CA VAL A 332 7.43 32.85 -16.62
C VAL A 332 7.02 31.85 -17.70
N LEU A 333 7.04 32.32 -18.95
CA LEU A 333 6.85 31.46 -20.11
C LEU A 333 7.98 30.42 -20.10
N PRO A 334 7.69 29.13 -20.36
CA PRO A 334 8.75 28.15 -20.53
C PRO A 334 9.64 28.66 -21.66
N ASP A 335 10.94 28.75 -21.38
CA ASP A 335 11.93 29.16 -22.36
C ASP A 335 11.78 28.25 -23.59
N PRO A 336 11.54 28.77 -24.80
CA PRO A 336 11.54 27.94 -25.99
C PRO A 336 12.95 27.39 -26.33
N SER A 337 13.97 27.76 -25.55
CA SER A 337 15.36 27.30 -25.70
C SER A 337 15.69 26.06 -24.86
N SER A 338 15.08 24.92 -25.20
CA SER A 338 15.81 23.65 -25.14
C SER A 338 16.31 23.27 -26.54
N ASP A 339 16.78 24.26 -27.28
CA ASP A 339 17.75 24.09 -28.37
C ASP A 339 18.99 24.91 -27.99
N PRO A 340 20.21 24.34 -28.08
CA PRO A 340 21.42 24.94 -27.54
C PRO A 340 22.04 25.91 -28.53
N GLU A 341 21.38 27.02 -28.85
CA GLU A 341 22.03 28.13 -29.56
C GLU A 341 21.55 29.46 -28.98
N GLU A 342 22.31 30.00 -28.03
CA GLU A 342 22.25 31.42 -27.66
C GLU A 342 22.58 32.28 -28.89
N PRO A 343 21.86 33.38 -29.14
CA PRO A 343 22.44 34.53 -29.78
C PRO A 343 22.64 35.64 -28.74
N ASP A 344 23.90 35.82 -28.38
CA ASP A 344 24.45 37.06 -27.85
C ASP A 344 24.08 38.23 -28.77
N SER A 345 23.39 39.25 -28.23
CA SER A 345 23.76 40.67 -28.35
C SER A 345 22.57 41.59 -28.13
N ALA A 346 22.74 42.56 -27.22
CA ALA A 346 21.81 43.67 -26.96
C ALA A 346 21.56 44.60 -28.18
N PHE A 347 22.17 44.34 -29.33
CA PHE A 347 22.01 45.11 -30.56
C PHE A 347 20.66 44.84 -31.25
N GLU A 348 20.17 43.59 -31.25
CA GLU A 348 18.90 43.22 -31.93
C GLU A 348 17.64 43.81 -31.28
N ALA A 349 17.66 44.00 -29.95
CA ALA A 349 16.54 44.60 -29.22
C ALA A 349 16.29 46.07 -29.61
N THR A 350 17.30 46.77 -30.15
CA THR A 350 17.13 48.17 -30.56
C THR A 350 16.50 48.33 -31.94
N GLN A 351 16.55 47.32 -32.82
CA GLN A 351 15.87 47.38 -34.12
C GLN A 351 14.34 47.29 -33.99
N TYR A 352 13.82 46.65 -32.93
CA TYR A 352 12.38 46.52 -32.71
C TYR A 352 11.67 47.82 -32.27
N PHE A 353 12.41 48.80 -31.73
CA PHE A 353 11.81 50.04 -31.21
C PHE A 353 11.83 51.23 -32.20
N PHE A 354 12.52 51.12 -33.35
CA PHE A 354 12.68 52.23 -34.29
C PHE A 354 11.99 52.05 -35.65
N GLU A 355 11.26 50.95 -35.90
CA GLU A 355 10.53 50.79 -37.18
C GLU A 355 9.30 51.72 -37.33
N ASP A 356 8.84 52.39 -36.27
CA ASP A 356 7.60 53.19 -36.28
C ASP A 356 7.79 54.73 -36.35
N VAL A 357 8.83 55.24 -37.05
CA VAL A 357 8.98 56.70 -37.24
C VAL A 357 9.33 57.12 -38.69
N THR A 358 8.26 57.28 -39.49
CA THR A 358 8.04 58.27 -40.62
C THR A 358 8.75 58.06 -41.98
N PRO A 359 8.35 58.79 -43.07
CA PRO A 359 7.04 58.98 -43.71
C PRO A 359 7.08 58.77 -45.26
N GLU A 360 5.95 59.01 -45.95
CA GLU A 360 5.76 59.29 -47.40
C GLU A 360 5.38 58.16 -48.40
N CYS A 361 4.13 58.28 -48.86
CA CYS A 361 3.76 58.56 -50.26
C CYS A 361 4.25 57.59 -51.35
N THR A 362 3.36 56.71 -51.84
CA THR A 362 2.77 56.75 -53.20
C THR A 362 2.08 55.42 -53.55
N GLN A 363 0.74 55.40 -53.54
CA GLN A 363 0.03 54.61 -54.55
C GLN A 363 -1.35 55.18 -54.83
N GLY A 364 -1.45 55.90 -55.93
CA GLY A 364 -2.72 56.32 -56.49
C GLY A 364 -3.42 55.15 -57.17
N ARG A 365 -4.67 54.90 -56.81
CA ARG A 365 -5.72 54.67 -57.81
C ARG A 365 -7.07 55.14 -57.28
N LYS A 366 -7.58 56.12 -58.02
CA LYS A 366 -8.84 56.83 -57.87
C LYS A 366 -10.04 55.88 -57.84
N MET A 367 -10.99 56.13 -56.95
CA MET A 367 -12.41 56.15 -57.33
C MET A 367 -13.20 57.08 -56.40
N PHE A 368 -13.53 58.25 -56.93
CA PHE A 368 -14.62 59.10 -56.48
C PHE A 368 -15.32 59.59 -57.75
N VAL A 369 -16.57 59.19 -57.96
CA VAL A 369 -17.60 60.04 -58.56
C VAL A 369 -18.91 59.72 -57.86
N ALA A 370 -19.60 60.79 -57.53
CA ALA A 370 -20.80 60.86 -56.73
C ALA A 370 -22.08 60.80 -57.61
N VAL A 371 -23.22 60.57 -56.94
CA VAL A 371 -24.51 61.28 -57.14
C VAL A 371 -25.46 60.84 -58.27
N GLU A 372 -26.72 60.63 -57.83
CA GLU A 372 -28.03 60.78 -58.50
C GLU A 372 -28.53 59.83 -59.59
N GLY A 373 -29.82 59.47 -59.46
CA GLY A 373 -30.68 59.21 -60.63
C GLY A 373 -31.67 58.05 -60.45
N ARG A 374 -32.96 58.39 -60.32
CA ARG A 374 -34.10 57.47 -60.41
C ARG A 374 -34.32 56.96 -61.84
N ASN A 375 -35.03 55.83 -61.90
CA ASN A 375 -35.70 55.14 -63.01
C ASN A 375 -34.88 54.13 -63.82
#